data_AF-A0A544QYM7-F1
#
_entry.id   AF-A0A544QYM7-F1
#
_cell.length_a   1.000
_cell.length_b   1.000
_cell.length_c   1.000
_cell.angle_alpha   90.00
_cell.angle_beta   90.00
_cell.angle_gamma   90.00
#
_symmetry.space_group_name_H-M   'P 1'
#
loop_
_entity.id
_entity.type
_entity.pdbx_description
1 polymer ?
#
loop_
_entity_poly.entity_id
_entity_poly.type
_entity_poly.pdbx_seq_one_letter_code
_entity_poly.pdbx_strand_id
1 'polypeptide(L)'
;MKKPDFKTQMCIMITILIILFAVSTVTKIEFFSNAGTFIYGLAFFINPVYPKSASGNHKTLERTSRICGFILMLFSFIAKF
;
A
#
# COMPACT_ATOMS: atom_id res chain seq x y z
N MET A 1 -19.35 -5.51 -6.36
CA MET A 1 -18.47 -5.36 -5.18
C MET A 1 -18.30 -3.88 -4.89
N LYS A 2 -18.55 -3.43 -3.64
CA LYS A 2 -18.43 -2.02 -3.23
C LYS A 2 -16.93 -1.68 -3.14
N LYS A 3 -16.47 -0.62 -3.80
CA LYS A 3 -15.08 -0.16 -3.66
C LYS A 3 -14.84 0.22 -2.17
N PRO A 4 -13.80 -0.30 -1.52
CA PRO A 4 -13.50 0.06 -0.13
C PRO A 4 -13.23 1.57 -0.04
N ASP A 5 -13.74 2.20 1.03
CA ASP A 5 -13.50 3.61 1.30
C ASP A 5 -12.02 3.83 1.65
N PHE A 6 -11.48 5.01 1.33
CA PHE A 6 -10.08 5.36 1.55
C PHE A 6 -9.64 5.06 2.99
N LYS A 7 -10.48 5.40 3.97
CA LYS A 7 -10.17 5.15 5.39
C LYS A 7 -10.07 3.66 5.70
N THR A 8 -10.98 2.86 5.16
CA THR A 8 -11.00 1.40 5.38
C THR A 8 -9.79 0.73 4.74
N GLN A 9 -9.47 1.07 3.49
CA GLN A 9 -8.29 0.52 2.81
C GLN A 9 -7.00 0.94 3.52
N MET A 10 -6.85 2.21 3.92
CA MET A 10 -5.70 2.66 4.69
C MET A 10 -5.55 1.92 6.02
N CYS A 11 -6.65 1.77 6.77
CA CYS A 11 -6.61 1.09 8.07
C CYS A 11 -6.18 -0.38 7.91
N ILE A 12 -6.81 -1.11 6.98
CA ILE A 12 -6.46 -2.52 6.71
C ILE A 12 -5.00 -2.64 6.28
N MET A 13 -4.55 -1.79 5.36
CA MET A 13 -3.20 -1.87 4.79
C MET A 13 -2.11 -1.49 5.80
N ILE A 14 -2.36 -0.50 6.67
CA ILE A 14 -1.47 -0.16 7.79
C ILE A 14 -1.40 -1.31 8.80
N THR A 15 -2.54 -1.91 9.16
CA THR A 15 -2.55 -3.06 10.06
C THR A 15 -1.74 -4.22 9.49
N ILE A 16 -1.91 -4.53 8.20
CA ILE A 16 -1.12 -5.57 7.51
C ILE A 16 0.38 -5.24 7.54
N LEU A 17 0.77 -4.00 7.26
CA LEU A 17 2.17 -3.57 7.33
C LEU A 17 2.77 -3.76 8.72
N ILE A 18 2.06 -3.32 9.78
CA ILE A 18 2.54 -3.45 11.16
C ILE A 18 2.71 -4.93 11.53
N ILE A 19 1.75 -5.79 11.18
CA ILE A 19 1.82 -7.22 11.46
C ILE A 19 3.00 -7.86 10.73
N LEU A 20 3.13 -7.61 9.43
CA LEU A 20 4.22 -8.18 8.62
C LEU A 20 5.60 -7.67 9.04
N PHE A 21 5.69 -6.41 9.46
CA PHE A 21 6.91 -5.84 10.04
C PHE A 21 7.27 -6.48 11.38
N ALA A 22 6.29 -6.67 12.27
CA ALA A 22 6.50 -7.34 13.55
C ALA A 22 6.92 -8.81 13.35
N VAL A 23 6.28 -9.52 12.42
CA VAL A 23 6.66 -10.89 12.02
C VAL A 23 8.07 -10.91 11.45
N SER A 24 8.43 -9.98 10.56
CA SER A 24 9.78 -9.86 10.00
C SER A 24 10.82 -9.66 11.12
N THR A 25 10.54 -8.79 12.09
CA THR A 25 11.43 -8.51 13.22
C THR A 25 11.63 -9.72 14.13
N VAL A 26 10.56 -10.45 14.43
CA VAL A 26 10.62 -11.65 15.31
C VAL A 26 11.30 -12.82 14.60
N THR A 27 10.97 -13.05 13.33
CA THR A 27 11.51 -14.16 12.55
C THR A 27 12.91 -13.87 11.98
N LYS A 28 13.31 -12.61 11.95
CA LYS A 28 14.49 -12.09 11.22
C LYS A 28 14.44 -12.43 9.72
N ILE A 29 13.24 -12.64 9.18
CA ILE A 29 13.03 -12.93 7.77
C ILE A 29 12.55 -11.66 7.09
N GLU A 30 13.50 -10.99 6.44
CA GLU A 30 13.34 -9.75 5.65
C GLU A 30 12.24 -9.83 4.57
N PHE A 31 11.91 -11.05 4.14
CA PHE A 31 10.87 -11.30 3.15
C PHE A 31 9.49 -10.80 3.59
N PHE A 32 9.15 -10.86 4.88
CA PHE A 32 7.80 -10.48 5.34
C PHE A 32 7.57 -8.96 5.28
N SER A 33 8.56 -8.15 5.65
CA SER A 33 8.51 -6.68 5.52
C SER A 33 8.35 -6.26 4.05
N ASN A 34 9.10 -6.91 3.16
CA ASN A 34 9.02 -6.66 1.72
C ASN A 34 7.67 -7.11 1.13
N ALA A 35 7.16 -8.28 1.54
CA ALA A 35 5.84 -8.75 1.12
C ALA A 35 4.72 -7.80 1.56
N GLY A 36 4.80 -7.24 2.78
CA GLY A 36 3.84 -6.26 3.27
C GLY A 36 3.83 -4.98 2.45
N THR A 37 5.02 -4.47 2.14
CA THR A 37 5.18 -3.27 1.30
C THR A 37 4.68 -3.53 -0.13
N PHE A 38 4.89 -4.74 -0.65
CA PHE A 38 4.44 -5.13 -1.99
C PHE A 38 2.91 -5.20 -2.05
N ILE A 39 2.28 -5.88 -1.07
CA ILE A 39 0.82 -5.98 -0.97
C ILE A 39 0.20 -4.60 -0.81
N TYR A 40 0.83 -3.72 -0.02
CA TYR A 40 0.40 -2.33 0.13
C TYR A 40 0.42 -1.58 -1.21
N GLY A 41 1.53 -1.65 -1.95
CA GLY A 41 1.65 -1.04 -3.26
C GLY A 41 0.64 -1.59 -4.27
N LEU A 42 0.42 -2.90 -4.28
CA LEU A 42 -0.52 -3.59 -5.15
C LEU A 42 -1.96 -3.15 -4.89
N ALA A 43 -2.35 -2.98 -3.63
CA ALA A 43 -3.68 -2.51 -3.26
C ALA A 43 -3.97 -1.10 -3.83
N PHE A 44 -2.99 -0.19 -3.76
CA PHE A 44 -3.10 1.16 -4.33
C PHE A 44 -3.06 1.19 -5.86
N PHE A 45 -2.41 0.21 -6.49
CA PHE A 45 -2.35 0.07 -7.93
C PHE A 45 -3.67 -0.46 -8.52
N ILE A 46 -4.22 -1.53 -7.94
CA ILE A 46 -5.46 -2.15 -8.41
C ILE A 46 -6.67 -1.28 -8.04
N ASN A 47 -6.74 -0.86 -6.77
CA ASN A 47 -7.84 -0.05 -6.26
C ASN A 47 -7.31 1.28 -5.71
N PRO A 48 -7.06 2.26 -6.59
CA PRO A 48 -6.63 3.58 -6.18
C PRO A 48 -7.71 4.24 -5.33
N VAL A 49 -7.36 4.54 -4.08
CA VAL A 49 -8.21 5.24 -3.13
C VAL A 49 -7.57 6.57 -2.78
N TYR A 50 -8.38 7.61 -2.66
CA TYR A 50 -7.94 8.95 -2.31
C TYR A 50 -8.90 9.58 -1.30
N PRO A 51 -8.41 10.45 -0.40
CA PRO A 51 -9.28 11.10 0.59
C PRO A 51 -10.27 12.03 -0.12
N LYS A 52 -11.52 12.07 0.35
CA LYS A 52 -12.57 12.94 -0.20
C LYS A 52 -12.23 14.44 -0.09
N SER A 53 -11.31 14.80 0.79
CA SER A 53 -10.79 16.16 0.95
C SER A 53 -9.76 16.56 -0.10
N ALA A 54 -9.31 15.65 -0.96
CA ALA A 54 -8.36 15.99 -2.02
C ALA A 54 -9.05 16.87 -3.08
N SER A 55 -8.72 18.16 -3.08
CA SER A 55 -9.16 19.12 -4.10
C SER A 55 -8.33 18.92 -5.38
N GLY A 56 -8.78 18.00 -6.23
CA GLY A 56 -8.10 17.72 -7.50
C GLY A 56 -8.99 16.99 -8.49
N ASN A 57 -8.64 17.05 -9.77
CA ASN A 57 -9.31 16.28 -10.81
C ASN A 57 -9.23 14.79 -10.46
N HIS A 58 -10.38 14.11 -10.37
CA HIS A 58 -10.46 12.71 -9.95
C HIS A 58 -9.58 11.79 -10.81
N LYS A 59 -9.45 12.08 -12.10
CA LYS A 59 -8.56 11.33 -13.01
C LYS A 59 -7.08 11.46 -12.63
N THR A 60 -6.65 12.65 -12.20
CA THR A 60 -5.27 12.89 -11.78
C THR A 60 -4.99 12.20 -10.45
N LEU A 61 -5.91 12.29 -9.49
CA LEU A 61 -5.78 11.62 -8.18
C LEU A 61 -5.71 10.08 -8.32
N GLU A 62 -6.55 9.52 -9.18
CA GLU A 62 -6.53 8.08 -9.47
C GLU A 62 -5.20 7.65 -10.08
N ARG A 63 -4.68 8.42 -11.04
CA ARG A 63 -3.41 8.13 -11.71
C ARG A 63 -2.22 8.25 -10.74
N THR A 64 -2.17 9.31 -9.94
CA THR A 64 -1.12 9.51 -8.93
C THR A 64 -1.13 8.38 -7.91
N SER A 65 -2.32 7.98 -7.41
CA SER A 65 -2.45 6.84 -6.49
C SER A 65 -1.89 5.55 -7.09
N ARG A 66 -2.18 5.27 -8.36
CA ARG A 66 -1.64 4.07 -9.03
C ARG A 66 -0.13 4.15 -9.19
N ILE A 67 0.41 5.31 -9.57
CA ILE A 67 1.85 5.52 -9.71
C ILE A 67 2.55 5.32 -8.36
N CYS A 68 2.02 5.90 -7.28
CA CYS A 68 2.53 5.67 -5.93
C CYS A 68 2.50 4.18 -5.56
N GLY A 69 1.39 3.48 -5.82
CA GLY A 69 1.30 2.04 -5.59
C GLY A 69 2.35 1.24 -6.38
N PHE A 70 2.57 1.60 -7.64
CA PHE A 70 3.59 0.99 -8.49
C PHE A 70 5.02 1.22 -7.97
N ILE A 71 5.32 2.46 -7.56
CA ILE A 71 6.61 2.81 -6.97
C ILE A 71 6.85 2.00 -5.69
N LEU A 72 5.84 1.88 -4.81
CA LEU A 72 5.94 1.07 -3.58
C LEU A 72 6.20 -0.41 -3.87
N MET A 73 5.56 -0.97 -4.91
CA MET A 73 5.87 -2.33 -5.36
C MET A 73 7.33 -2.46 -5.78
N LEU A 74 7.88 -1.51 -6.56
CA LEU A 74 9.29 -1.53 -6.95
C LEU A 74 10.24 -1.40 -5.75
N PHE A 75 9.93 -0.52 -4.80
CA PHE A 75 10.69 -0.39 -3.56
C PHE A 75 10.73 -1.70 -2.78
N SER A 76 9.67 -2.50 -2.83
CA SER A 76 9.61 -3.80 -2.14
C SER A 76 10.62 -4.83 -2.68
N PHE A 77 11.06 -4.68 -3.94
CA PHE A 77 12.09 -5.53 -4.53
C PHE A 77 13.51 -4.97 -4.32
N ILE A 78 13.64 -3.65 -4.21
CA ILE A 78 14.94 -2.96 -4.07
C ILE A 78 15.37 -2.90 -2.61
N ALA A 79 14.42 -2.66 -1.70
CA ALA A 79 14.69 -2.58 -0.28
C ALA A 79 15.03 -3.98 0.24
N LYS A 80 16.24 -4.14 0.77
CA LYS A 80 16.63 -5.29 1.60
C LYS A 80 16.54 -4.80 3.04
N PHE A 81 15.44 -5.11 3.71
CA PHE A 81 15.11 -4.69 5.08
C PHE A 81 15.08 -5.88 6.01
#